data_AF-A0AAX1C052-F1
#
_entry.id   AF-A0AAX1C052-F1
#
_cell.length_a   1.000
_cell.length_b   1.000
_cell.length_c   1.000
_cell.angle_alpha   90.00
_cell.angle_beta   90.00
_cell.angle_gamma   90.00
#
_symmetry.space_group_name_H-M   'P 1'
#
loop_
_entity.id
_entity.type
_entity.pdbx_description
1 polymer ?
#
loop_
_entity_poly.entity_id
_entity_poly.type
_entity_poly.pdbx_seq_one_letter_code
_entity_poly.pdbx_strand_id
1 'polypeptide(L)'
;MIDKVNDVINKILELYARCGKSLLDDGINDAALPISVVNEALELFEKAKWTVLGGDVYQYENNKMNNFYADWYCNLVTPSDSCNHAREHLRKLHGNNIYVTFTIKG
;
A
#
# COMPACT_ATOMS: atom_id res chain seq x y z
N MET A 1 -1.14 7.70 -24.97
CA MET A 1 -0.76 6.55 -24.10
C MET A 1 0.02 7.03 -22.88
N ILE A 2 0.97 7.95 -23.04
CA ILE A 2 1.69 8.63 -21.95
C ILE A 2 0.74 9.37 -20.99
N ASP A 3 -0.24 10.10 -21.53
CA ASP A 3 -1.19 10.89 -20.71
C ASP A 3 -2.04 10.03 -19.76
N LYS A 4 -2.36 8.78 -20.16
CA LYS A 4 -3.11 7.84 -19.33
C LYS A 4 -2.28 7.29 -18.16
N VAL A 5 -0.98 7.09 -18.35
CA VAL A 5 -0.09 6.63 -17.26
C VAL A 5 0.10 7.76 -16.25
N ASN A 6 0.30 8.99 -16.72
CA ASN A 6 0.40 10.17 -15.85
C ASN A 6 -0.88 10.39 -15.02
N ASP A 7 -2.05 10.16 -15.61
CA ASP A 7 -3.33 10.21 -14.87
C ASP A 7 -3.42 9.16 -13.75
N VAL A 8 -2.94 7.94 -13.97
CA VAL A 8 -2.92 6.90 -12.92
C VAL A 8 -1.95 7.26 -11.80
N ILE A 9 -0.75 7.75 -12.13
CA ILE A 9 0.24 8.17 -11.13
C ILE A 9 -0.31 9.32 -10.28
N ASN A 10 -0.97 10.31 -10.88
CA ASN A 10 -1.58 11.40 -10.14
C ASN A 10 -2.64 10.90 -9.15
N LYS A 11 -3.47 9.92 -9.55
CA LYS A 11 -4.45 9.30 -8.64
C LYS A 11 -3.79 8.56 -7.47
N ILE A 12 -2.64 7.93 -7.69
CA ILE A 12 -1.85 7.31 -6.62
C ILE A 12 -1.38 8.40 -5.65
N LEU A 13 -0.76 9.47 -6.17
CA LEU A 13 -0.29 10.58 -5.33
C LEU A 13 -1.43 11.25 -4.56
N GLU A 14 -2.59 11.46 -5.18
CA GLU A 14 -3.79 12.00 -4.55
C GLU A 14 -4.31 11.07 -3.44
N LEU A 15 -4.30 9.75 -3.66
CA LEU A 15 -4.69 8.77 -2.64
C LEU A 15 -3.78 8.85 -1.42
N TYR A 16 -2.46 8.87 -1.62
CA TYR A 16 -1.49 9.04 -0.54
C TYR A 16 -1.60 10.40 0.15
N ALA A 17 -1.83 11.48 -0.58
CA ALA A 17 -2.01 12.81 0.00
C ALA A 17 -3.27 12.91 0.87
N ARG A 18 -4.36 12.24 0.46
CA ARG A 18 -5.65 12.26 1.17
C ARG A 18 -5.70 11.31 2.36
N CYS A 19 -5.11 10.12 2.23
CA CYS A 19 -5.30 9.02 3.16
C CYS A 19 -4.01 8.55 3.85
N GLY A 20 -2.86 8.83 3.26
CA GLY A 20 -1.57 8.33 3.73
C GLY A 20 -1.17 8.97 5.06
N LYS A 21 -0.50 8.17 5.88
CA LYS A 21 0.13 8.62 7.11
C LYS A 21 1.64 8.48 6.97
N SER A 22 2.36 9.59 7.12
CA SER A 22 3.82 9.57 7.12
C SER A 22 4.33 8.79 8.34
N LEU A 23 5.37 7.98 8.12
CA LEU A 23 6.12 7.27 9.16
C LEU A 23 7.44 7.98 9.51
N LEU A 24 7.65 9.20 9.02
CA LEU A 24 8.90 9.95 9.22
C LEU A 24 9.17 10.22 10.69
N ASP A 25 8.14 10.52 11.47
CA ASP A 25 8.24 10.74 12.93
C ASP A 25 8.62 9.46 13.68
N ASP A 26 8.39 8.29 13.07
CA ASP A 26 8.79 6.97 13.57
C ASP A 26 10.18 6.54 13.01
N GLY A 27 10.86 7.42 12.27
CA GLY A 27 12.19 7.17 11.70
C GLY A 27 12.19 6.37 10.39
N ILE A 28 11.03 6.18 9.77
CA ILE A 28 10.85 5.40 8.54
C ILE A 28 10.49 6.35 7.39
N ASN A 29 11.29 6.35 6.32
CA ASN A 29 11.03 7.17 5.13
C ASN A 29 9.99 6.52 4.20
N ASP A 30 8.77 6.36 4.71
CA ASP A 30 7.64 5.76 4.00
C ASP A 30 6.30 6.36 4.44
N ALA A 31 5.22 6.02 3.75
CA ALA A 31 3.86 6.38 4.11
C ALA A 31 2.96 5.14 4.09
N ALA A 32 2.17 4.97 5.15
CA ALA A 32 1.23 3.87 5.27
C ALA A 32 -0.19 4.31 4.89
N LEU A 33 -0.91 3.48 4.14
CA LEU A 33 -2.32 3.69 3.80
C LEU A 33 -3.23 2.92 4.77
N PRO A 34 -4.40 3.46 5.15
CA PRO A 34 -5.35 2.70 5.95
C PRO A 34 -5.87 1.49 5.17
N ILE A 35 -6.11 0.38 5.87
CA ILE A 35 -6.58 -0.88 5.24
C ILE A 35 -7.85 -0.70 4.40
N SER A 36 -8.67 0.30 4.73
CA SER A 36 -9.92 0.63 4.02
C SER A 36 -9.73 1.08 2.57
N VAL A 37 -8.54 1.60 2.20
CA VAL A 37 -8.25 2.08 0.83
C VAL A 37 -7.26 1.21 0.07
N VAL A 38 -6.81 0.10 0.67
CA VAL A 38 -5.82 -0.80 0.06
C VAL A 38 -6.28 -1.38 -1.28
N ASN A 39 -7.55 -1.74 -1.42
CA ASN A 39 -8.07 -2.25 -2.69
C ASN A 39 -7.99 -1.21 -3.81
N GLU A 40 -8.29 0.05 -3.51
CA GLU A 40 -8.16 1.18 -4.44
C GLU A 40 -6.70 1.37 -4.85
N ALA A 41 -5.77 1.32 -3.89
CA ALA A 41 -4.33 1.41 -4.16
C ALA A 41 -3.84 0.29 -5.09
N LEU A 42 -4.22 -0.97 -4.80
CA LEU A 42 -3.82 -2.13 -5.60
C LEU A 42 -4.37 -2.08 -7.03
N GLU A 43 -5.60 -1.60 -7.23
CA GLU A 43 -6.14 -1.37 -8.58
C GLU A 43 -5.36 -0.30 -9.35
N LEU A 44 -4.91 0.76 -8.67
CA LEU A 44 -4.08 1.79 -9.28
C LEU A 44 -2.67 1.27 -9.61
N PHE A 45 -2.07 0.47 -8.74
CA PHE A 45 -0.78 -0.17 -8.99
C PHE A 45 -0.83 -1.11 -10.19
N GLU A 46 -1.88 -1.94 -10.29
CA GLU A 46 -2.08 -2.81 -11.45
C GLU A 46 -2.21 -2.02 -12.76
N LYS A 47 -3.00 -0.93 -12.75
CA LYS A 47 -3.14 0.00 -13.91
C LYS A 47 -1.82 0.69 -14.26
N ALA A 48 -0.99 1.00 -13.27
CA ALA A 48 0.35 1.56 -13.44
C ALA A 48 1.38 0.52 -13.89
N LYS A 49 1.01 -0.77 -13.93
CA LYS A 49 1.90 -1.92 -14.19
C LYS A 49 3.00 -2.07 -13.13
N TRP A 50 2.71 -1.68 -11.89
CA TRP A 50 3.61 -1.85 -10.76
C TRP A 50 3.41 -3.22 -10.10
N THR A 51 4.52 -3.90 -9.84
CA THR A 51 4.54 -5.17 -9.10
C THR A 51 4.64 -4.88 -7.62
N VAL A 52 3.80 -5.52 -6.80
CA VAL A 52 3.85 -5.40 -5.34
C VAL A 52 4.71 -6.53 -4.78
N LEU A 53 5.77 -6.19 -4.05
CA LEU A 53 6.73 -7.13 -3.50
C LEU A 53 6.47 -7.51 -2.05
N GLY A 54 5.56 -6.78 -1.39
CA GLY A 54 5.24 -6.95 0.01
C GLY A 54 5.00 -5.62 0.70
N GLY A 55 5.18 -5.61 2.01
CA GLY A 55 5.12 -4.42 2.84
C GLY A 55 4.89 -4.79 4.30
N ASP A 56 4.77 -3.77 5.13
CA ASP A 56 4.59 -3.92 6.56
C ASP A 56 3.18 -3.51 6.97
N VAL A 57 2.72 -4.04 8.09
CA VAL A 57 1.43 -3.73 8.68
C VAL A 57 1.65 -3.01 10.00
N TYR A 58 0.92 -1.93 10.20
CA TYR A 58 0.98 -1.10 11.40
C TYR A 58 -0.39 -1.02 12.05
N GLN A 59 -0.41 -0.98 13.37
CA GLN A 59 -1.57 -0.64 14.16
C GLN A 59 -1.37 0.76 14.75
N TYR A 60 -2.29 1.68 14.45
CA TYR A 60 -2.24 3.06 14.91
C TYR A 60 -2.92 3.20 16.28
N GLU A 61 -2.14 3.44 17.33
CA GLU A 61 -2.63 3.58 18.70
C GLU A 61 -1.86 4.67 19.43
N ASN A 62 -2.54 5.46 20.26
CA ASN A 62 -1.92 6.53 21.06
C ASN A 62 -1.04 7.48 20.23
N ASN A 63 -1.50 7.82 19.03
CA ASN A 63 -0.79 8.63 18.05
C ASN A 63 0.56 8.09 17.57
N LYS A 64 0.74 6.76 17.59
CA LYS A 64 1.95 6.09 17.10
C LYS A 64 1.60 4.93 16.17
N MET A 65 2.48 4.67 15.22
CA MET A 65 2.41 3.48 14.36
C MET A 65 3.21 2.35 14.98
N ASN A 66 2.51 1.36 15.53
CA ASN A 66 3.15 0.17 16.07
C ASN A 66 3.21 -0.89 14.98
N ASN A 67 4.40 -1.37 14.62
CA ASN A 67 4.54 -2.48 13.69
C ASN A 67 3.82 -3.71 14.27
N PHE A 68 2.94 -4.31 13.46
CA PHE A 68 2.08 -5.43 13.84
C PHE A 68 2.78 -6.80 13.65
N TYR A 69 4.08 -6.81 13.33
CA TYR A 69 4.91 -7.96 12.99
C TYR A 69 4.25 -8.91 11.99
N ALA A 70 3.55 -8.32 11.02
CA ALA A 70 2.84 -9.03 9.95
C ALA A 70 3.40 -8.59 8.59
N ASP A 71 4.73 -8.52 8.51
CA ASP A 71 5.43 -8.28 7.26
C ASP A 71 5.07 -9.41 6.29
N TRP A 72 4.70 -9.04 5.07
CA TRP A 72 4.31 -10.00 4.06
C TRP A 72 5.09 -9.76 2.79
N TYR A 73 5.40 -10.85 2.09
CA TYR A 73 6.29 -10.85 0.93
C TYR A 73 5.63 -11.56 -0.25
N CYS A 74 5.86 -11.03 -1.45
CA CYS A 74 5.38 -11.59 -2.70
C CYS A 74 6.54 -11.76 -3.69
N ASN A 75 6.71 -12.98 -4.21
CA ASN A 75 7.71 -13.31 -5.24
C ASN A 75 7.15 -13.35 -6.66
N LEU A 76 5.88 -12.99 -6.84
CA LEU A 76 5.23 -12.97 -8.14
C LEU A 76 5.71 -11.76 -8.94
N VAL A 77 5.94 -11.96 -10.23
CA VAL A 77 6.60 -10.95 -11.08
C VAL A 77 5.64 -10.16 -11.96
N THR A 78 4.38 -10.60 -12.09
CA THR A 78 3.37 -9.87 -12.87
C THR A 78 2.60 -8.89 -11.97
N PRO A 79 2.27 -7.68 -12.45
CA PRO A 79 1.48 -6.71 -11.68
C PRO A 79 0.15 -7.26 -11.20
N SER A 80 -0.61 -7.92 -12.09
CA SER A 80 -1.90 -8.54 -11.73
C SER A 80 -1.76 -9.61 -10.64
N ASP A 81 -0.84 -10.57 -10.80
CA ASP A 81 -0.74 -11.68 -9.83
C ASP A 81 -0.22 -11.19 -8.49
N SER A 82 0.75 -10.26 -8.48
CA SER A 82 1.26 -9.66 -7.25
C SER A 82 0.20 -8.82 -6.51
N CYS A 83 -0.60 -8.02 -7.24
CA CYS A 83 -1.70 -7.25 -6.64
C CYS A 83 -2.82 -8.17 -6.13
N ASN A 84 -3.14 -9.26 -6.82
CA ASN A 84 -4.10 -10.26 -6.34
C ASN A 84 -3.61 -10.98 -5.09
N HIS A 85 -2.32 -11.34 -5.03
CA HIS A 85 -1.71 -11.92 -3.85
C HIS A 85 -1.78 -10.97 -2.64
N ALA A 86 -1.44 -9.70 -2.85
CA ALA A 86 -1.56 -8.66 -1.84
C ALA A 86 -2.98 -8.55 -1.29
N ARG A 87 -3.98 -8.51 -2.19
CA ARG A 87 -5.40 -8.43 -1.83
C ARG A 87 -5.84 -9.61 -0.96
N GLU A 88 -5.45 -10.82 -1.35
CA GLU A 88 -5.77 -12.06 -0.65
C GLU A 88 -5.09 -12.16 0.73
N HIS A 89 -3.91 -11.57 0.89
CA HIS A 89 -3.23 -11.46 2.18
C HIS A 89 -3.94 -10.44 3.08
N LEU A 90 -4.12 -9.22 2.57
CA LEU A 90 -4.58 -8.06 3.34
C LEU A 90 -6.08 -8.12 3.68
N ARG A 91 -6.91 -8.84 2.90
CA ARG A 91 -8.34 -9.03 3.22
C ARG A 91 -8.61 -9.71 4.56
N LYS A 92 -7.61 -10.38 5.14
CA LYS A 92 -7.70 -11.06 6.45
C LYS A 92 -7.57 -10.08 7.60
N LEU A 93 -7.07 -8.87 7.33
CA LEU A 93 -6.89 -7.82 8.31
C LEU A 93 -8.15 -6.97 8.37
N HIS A 94 -8.60 -6.68 9.59
CA HIS A 94 -9.78 -5.88 9.86
C HIS A 94 -9.51 -4.95 11.03
N GLY A 95 -10.11 -3.76 11.00
CA GLY A 95 -9.94 -2.73 12.02
C GLY A 95 -9.88 -1.35 11.38
N ASN A 96 -10.29 -0.34 12.14
CA ASN A 96 -10.23 1.07 11.72
C ASN A 96 -8.86 1.71 12.02
N ASN A 97 -7.96 0.99 12.67
CA ASN A 97 -6.64 1.46 13.05
C ASN A 97 -5.50 0.67 12.38
N ILE A 98 -5.78 -0.09 11.32
CA ILE A 98 -4.76 -0.85 10.58
C ILE A 98 -4.29 -0.06 9.36
N TYR A 99 -2.98 0.03 9.19
CA TYR A 99 -2.30 0.72 8.10
C TYR A 99 -1.26 -0.19 7.46
N VAL A 100 -0.97 0.03 6.18
CA VAL A 100 -0.12 -0.85 5.36
C VAL A 100 0.82 -0.01 4.51
N THR A 101 2.11 -0.35 4.50
CA THR A 101 3.08 0.15 3.51
C THR A 101 3.18 -0.84 2.35
N PHE A 102 3.67 -0.38 1.20
CA PHE A 102 3.88 -1.24 0.04
C PHE A 102 5.29 -1.09 -0.50
N THR A 103 6.03 -2.19 -0.57
CA THR A 103 7.23 -2.27 -1.42
C THR A 103 6.79 -2.55 -2.84
N ILE A 104 7.06 -1.62 -3.75
CA ILE A 104 6.63 -1.70 -5.15
C ILE A 104 7.80 -1.61 -6.12
N LYS A 105 7.63 -2.22 -7.30
CA LYS A 105 8.56 -2.14 -8.43
C LYS A 105 7.81 -1.71 -9.68
N GLY A 106 8.16 -0.55 -10.22
CA GLY A 106 7.67 -0.02 -11.50
C GLY A 106 8.55 -0.34 -12.69
#